data_AF-A0A8S1Q6W1-F1
#
_entry.id   AF-A0A8S1Q6W1-F1
#
_cell.length_a   1.000
_cell.length_b   1.000
_cell.length_c   1.000
_cell.angle_alpha   90.00
_cell.angle_beta   90.00
_cell.angle_gamma   90.00
#
_symmetry.space_group_name_H-M   'P 1'
#
loop_
_entity.id
_entity.type
_entity.pdbx_description
1 polymer ?
#
loop_
_entity_poly.entity_id
_entity_poly.type
_entity_poly.pdbx_seq_one_letter_code
_entity_poly.pdbx_strand_id
1 'polypeptide(L)'
;MEIVELKEEEAYRIQDPTDIVQVTLIEGAVEIFGQELLMKKLYEFPPHKPFSLFCWVPSKLKIKYKTKEDQPGYIFNEEEMNYHKMMHDFLKINHVLEQQRQMSLKQTDKIGPRLLILGSHSCGKNTLCKTLINYSLVYGWKPIYVDLDPDNQQSEYPHSIRAEIQNCVKEQMLKNRVTYYFGYQCT
;
A
#
# COMPACT_ATOMS: atom_id res chain seq x y z
N MET A 1 -9.08 -19.56 13.29
CA MET A 1 -9.70 -18.25 13.55
C MET A 1 -9.07 -17.74 14.81
N GLU A 2 -8.41 -16.61 14.67
CA GLU A 2 -7.52 -15.99 15.64
C GLU A 2 -7.97 -14.56 15.84
N ILE A 3 -7.82 -14.06 17.05
CA ILE A 3 -8.02 -12.66 17.39
C ILE A 3 -6.63 -12.09 17.63
N VAL A 4 -6.28 -11.07 16.86
CA VAL A 4 -5.01 -10.38 16.97
C VAL A 4 -5.29 -9.00 17.55
N GLU A 5 -4.62 -8.67 18.64
CA GLU A 5 -4.62 -7.35 19.26
C GLU A 5 -3.30 -6.67 18.92
N LEU A 6 -3.38 -5.48 18.34
CA LEU A 6 -2.24 -4.66 17.99
C LEU A 6 -2.20 -3.43 18.88
N LYS A 7 -1.02 -3.09 19.37
CA LYS A 7 -0.75 -1.83 20.05
C LYS A 7 -0.58 -0.71 19.03
N GLU A 8 -0.54 0.52 19.53
CA GLU A 8 -0.21 1.69 18.72
C GLU A 8 1.10 1.46 17.95
N GLU A 9 1.11 1.81 16.67
CA GLU A 9 2.26 1.72 15.77
C GLU A 9 2.82 0.31 15.54
N GLU A 10 2.06 -0.73 15.85
CA GLU A 10 2.39 -2.11 15.48
C GLU A 10 1.84 -2.46 14.08
N ALA A 11 2.52 -3.41 13.44
CA ALA A 11 2.05 -4.05 12.22
C ALA A 11 1.86 -5.55 12.43
N TYR A 12 0.80 -6.12 11.86
CA TYR A 12 0.66 -7.57 11.70
C TYR A 12 1.05 -7.97 10.27
N ARG A 13 2.04 -8.84 10.13
CA ARG A 13 2.59 -9.23 8.83
C ARG A 13 2.34 -10.70 8.51
N ILE A 14 1.96 -10.95 7.25
CA ILE A 14 1.89 -12.28 6.66
C ILE A 14 2.81 -12.30 5.44
N GLN A 15 3.83 -13.16 5.46
CA GLN A 15 4.89 -13.16 4.43
C GLN A 15 4.55 -13.97 3.18
N ASP A 16 3.99 -15.16 3.33
CA ASP A 16 3.67 -16.03 2.19
C ASP A 16 2.42 -16.85 2.51
N PRO A 17 1.21 -16.31 2.31
CA PRO A 17 0.00 -17.06 2.59
C PRO A 17 -0.20 -18.20 1.57
N THR A 18 -0.36 -19.47 1.95
CA THR A 18 -0.57 -20.63 1.05
C THR A 18 -2.03 -20.78 0.64
N ASP A 19 -2.95 -20.17 1.40
CA ASP A 19 -4.38 -20.13 1.10
C ASP A 19 -4.92 -18.71 1.35
N ILE A 20 -6.20 -18.50 1.02
CA ILE A 20 -6.89 -17.24 1.23
C ILE A 20 -6.94 -16.91 2.72
N VAL A 21 -6.50 -15.70 3.06
CA VAL A 21 -6.58 -15.16 4.42
C VAL A 21 -7.76 -14.21 4.52
N GLN A 22 -8.68 -14.52 5.43
CA GLN A 22 -9.84 -13.69 5.74
C GLN A 22 -9.53 -12.78 6.92
N VAL A 23 -9.65 -11.46 6.72
CA VAL A 23 -9.40 -10.44 7.75
C VAL A 23 -10.65 -9.61 7.98
N THR A 24 -10.95 -9.29 9.23
CA THR A 24 -12.04 -8.38 9.61
C THR A 24 -11.60 -7.48 10.76
N LEU A 25 -11.76 -6.17 10.60
CA LEU A 25 -11.54 -5.21 11.68
C LEU A 25 -12.70 -5.28 12.68
N ILE A 26 -12.39 -5.54 13.95
CA ILE A 26 -13.36 -5.60 15.05
C ILE A 26 -13.45 -4.23 15.71
N GLU A 27 -12.31 -3.67 16.11
CA GLU A 27 -12.18 -2.40 16.85
C GLU A 27 -10.92 -1.64 16.41
N GLY A 28 -10.92 -0.31 16.55
CA GLY A 28 -9.79 0.56 16.22
C GLY A 28 -9.75 0.98 14.75
N ALA A 29 -8.56 1.26 14.25
CA ALA A 29 -8.30 1.66 12.86
C ALA A 29 -7.02 1.00 12.34
N VAL A 30 -7.16 0.24 11.26
CA VAL A 30 -6.07 -0.51 10.63
C VAL A 30 -6.02 -0.15 9.16
N GLU A 31 -4.82 0.02 8.63
CA GLU A 31 -4.57 0.29 7.22
C GLU A 31 -3.72 -0.79 6.56
N ILE A 32 -3.94 -0.95 5.26
CA ILE A 32 -3.07 -1.71 4.35
C ILE A 32 -2.57 -0.78 3.25
N PHE A 33 -1.25 -0.55 3.20
CA PHE A 33 -0.63 0.40 2.28
C PHE A 33 -1.35 1.77 2.28
N GLY A 34 -1.67 2.32 3.46
CA GLY A 34 -2.40 3.59 3.62
C GLY A 34 -3.91 3.56 3.30
N GLN A 35 -4.47 2.40 2.93
CA GLN A 35 -5.93 2.23 2.80
C GLN A 35 -6.52 1.69 4.09
N GLU A 36 -7.41 2.46 4.72
CA GLU A 36 -8.14 2.02 5.91
C GLU A 36 -9.09 0.85 5.63
N LEU A 37 -9.14 -0.09 6.57
CA LEU A 37 -10.12 -1.16 6.60
C LEU A 37 -11.43 -0.67 7.21
N LEU A 38 -12.55 -1.03 6.59
CA LEU A 38 -13.87 -0.76 7.13
C LEU A 38 -14.19 -1.77 8.24
N MET A 39 -14.64 -1.25 9.38
CA MET A 39 -15.07 -2.06 10.51
C MET A 39 -16.16 -3.06 10.10
N LYS A 40 -16.06 -4.31 10.60
CA LYS A 40 -16.97 -5.44 10.32
C LYS A 40 -17.04 -5.90 8.86
N LYS A 41 -16.26 -5.30 7.95
CA LYS A 41 -16.17 -5.77 6.57
C LYS A 41 -15.16 -6.91 6.45
N LEU A 42 -15.54 -7.95 5.71
CA LEU A 42 -14.66 -9.07 5.37
C LEU A 42 -13.75 -8.69 4.20
N TYR A 43 -12.45 -8.84 4.39
CA TYR A 43 -11.42 -8.70 3.37
C TYR A 43 -10.77 -10.07 3.12
N GLU A 44 -10.56 -10.41 1.85
CA GLU A 44 -9.92 -11.66 1.44
C GLU A 44 -8.61 -11.34 0.73
N PHE A 45 -7.53 -11.90 1.25
CA PHE A 45 -6.20 -11.78 0.67
C PHE A 45 -5.84 -13.08 -0.04
N PRO A 46 -5.40 -13.02 -1.32
CA PRO A 46 -5.09 -14.21 -2.09
C PRO A 46 -3.81 -14.89 -1.60
N PRO A 47 -3.64 -16.19 -1.91
CA PRO A 47 -2.40 -16.90 -1.62
C PRO A 47 -1.20 -16.29 -2.37
N HIS A 48 -0.01 -16.51 -1.83
CA HIS A 48 1.31 -16.10 -2.29
C HIS A 48 1.50 -14.60 -2.46
N LYS A 49 0.61 -13.78 -1.87
CA LYS A 49 0.75 -12.33 -1.81
C LYS A 49 1.02 -11.90 -0.36
N PRO A 50 2.26 -11.49 -0.01
CA PRO A 50 2.53 -10.88 1.30
C PRO A 50 1.71 -9.63 1.52
N PHE A 51 1.30 -9.40 2.77
CA PHE A 51 0.71 -8.13 3.17
C PHE A 51 1.02 -7.79 4.64
N SER A 52 0.84 -6.52 4.97
CA SER A 52 1.07 -5.97 6.30
C SER A 52 -0.12 -5.08 6.67
N LEU A 53 -0.60 -5.24 7.90
CA LEU A 53 -1.71 -4.49 8.48
C LEU A 53 -1.13 -3.60 9.58
N PHE A 54 -1.12 -2.29 9.39
CA PHE A 54 -0.55 -1.33 10.35
C PHE A 54 -1.66 -0.59 11.08
N CYS A 55 -1.45 -0.24 12.35
CA CYS A 55 -2.41 0.59 13.09
C CYS A 55 -1.74 1.78 13.78
N TRP A 56 -2.36 2.95 13.63
CA TRP A 56 -2.00 4.18 14.34
C TRP A 56 -2.60 4.27 15.74
N VAL A 57 -3.57 3.40 16.05
CA VAL A 57 -4.24 3.34 17.34
C VAL A 57 -4.41 1.87 17.74
N PRO A 58 -4.47 1.53 19.04
CA PRO A 58 -4.74 0.17 19.48
C PRO A 58 -5.96 -0.41 18.77
N SER A 59 -5.78 -1.58 18.16
CA SER A 59 -6.76 -2.15 17.23
C SER A 59 -6.89 -3.65 17.38
N LYS A 60 -8.05 -4.18 17.02
CA LYS A 60 -8.39 -5.60 17.15
C LYS A 60 -8.87 -6.18 15.83
N LEU A 61 -8.17 -7.22 15.37
CA LEU A 61 -8.42 -7.90 14.11
C LEU A 61 -8.91 -9.33 14.36
N LYS A 62 -9.85 -9.76 13.52
CA LYS A 62 -10.24 -11.15 13.37
C LYS A 62 -9.56 -11.71 12.13
N ILE A 63 -8.75 -12.75 12.31
CA ILE A 63 -8.06 -13.40 11.19
C ILE A 63 -8.50 -14.84 11.10
N LYS A 64 -8.83 -15.29 9.90
CA LYS A 64 -9.22 -16.66 9.63
C LYS A 64 -8.41 -17.21 8.47
N TYR A 65 -7.58 -18.18 8.81
CA TYR A 65 -6.92 -19.10 7.90
C TYR A 65 -7.86 -20.26 7.57
N LYS A 66 -7.86 -20.71 6.31
CA LYS A 66 -8.67 -21.85 5.88
C LYS A 66 -8.13 -23.17 6.46
N THR A 67 -6.81 -23.32 6.54
CA THR A 67 -6.13 -24.40 7.26
C THR A 67 -5.48 -23.83 8.53
N LYS A 68 -5.70 -24.47 9.68
CA LYS A 68 -5.21 -23.97 11.00
C LYS A 68 -3.72 -24.25 11.23
N GLU A 69 -3.12 -25.17 10.47
CA GLU A 69 -1.82 -25.76 10.81
C GLU A 69 -0.63 -25.02 10.19
N ASP A 70 -0.82 -24.18 9.17
CA ASP A 70 0.33 -23.80 8.33
C ASP A 70 0.85 -22.37 8.46
N GLN A 71 0.08 -21.37 8.93
CA GLN A 71 0.46 -19.97 8.64
C GLN A 71 0.05 -18.89 9.66
N PRO A 72 0.69 -18.82 10.83
CA PRO A 72 0.55 -17.64 11.67
C PRO A 72 1.23 -16.44 10.99
N GLY A 73 0.51 -15.33 10.87
CA GLY A 73 1.18 -14.04 10.78
C GLY A 73 1.84 -13.71 12.11
N TYR A 74 2.66 -12.67 12.13
CA TYR A 74 3.34 -12.25 13.35
C TYR A 74 3.23 -10.74 13.52
N ILE A 75 3.26 -10.30 14.78
CA ILE A 75 3.39 -8.88 15.09
C ILE A 75 4.82 -8.48 14.77
N PHE A 76 4.95 -7.59 13.81
CA PHE A 76 6.20 -6.98 13.40
C PHE A 76 6.45 -5.78 14.33
N ASN A 77 7.26 -5.97 15.38
CA ASN A 77 7.52 -4.95 16.41
C ASN A 77 8.89 -4.24 16.24
N GLU A 78 9.07 -3.19 17.03
CA GLU A 78 10.00 -2.06 16.86
C GLU A 78 11.49 -2.40 16.73
N GLU A 79 11.94 -3.53 17.28
CA GLU A 79 13.37 -3.78 17.53
C GLU A 79 14.15 -4.26 16.30
N GLU A 80 13.50 -4.86 15.30
CA GLU A 80 14.23 -5.47 14.18
C GLU A 80 14.46 -4.54 12.97
N MET A 81 13.63 -3.52 12.71
CA MET A 81 13.72 -2.75 11.44
C MET A 81 13.19 -1.30 11.40
N ASN A 82 12.89 -0.61 12.53
CA ASN A 82 12.39 0.78 12.50
C ASN A 82 11.08 0.97 11.67
N TYR A 83 10.16 0.01 11.66
CA TYR A 83 8.96 0.07 10.81
C TYR A 83 8.04 1.25 11.15
N HIS A 84 7.79 1.52 12.44
CA HIS A 84 7.03 2.69 12.86
C HIS A 84 7.67 3.98 12.34
N LYS A 85 8.99 4.12 12.47
CA LYS A 85 9.74 5.29 11.98
C LYS A 85 9.61 5.45 10.47
N MET A 86 9.67 4.34 9.73
CA MET A 86 9.41 4.34 8.28
C MET A 86 7.99 4.84 7.97
N MET A 87 6.97 4.37 8.69
CA MET A 87 5.59 4.84 8.53
C MET A 87 5.44 6.34 8.86
N HIS A 88 6.11 6.83 9.91
CA HIS A 88 6.19 8.26 10.22
C HIS A 88 6.85 9.07 9.10
N ASP A 89 7.90 8.55 8.50
CA ASP A 89 8.56 9.21 7.36
C ASP A 89 7.65 9.26 6.12
N PHE A 90 6.86 8.20 5.88
CA PHE A 90 5.85 8.21 4.82
C PHE A 90 4.79 9.30 5.07
N LEU A 91 4.35 9.45 6.32
CA LEU A 91 3.40 10.48 6.71
C LEU A 91 3.98 11.90 6.53
N LYS A 92 5.23 12.13 6.92
CA LYS A 92 5.94 13.41 6.71
C LYS A 92 6.04 13.75 5.22
N ILE A 93 6.42 12.78 4.38
CA ILE A 93 6.49 12.97 2.93
C ILE A 93 5.11 13.36 2.39
N ASN A 94 4.05 12.63 2.79
CA ASN A 94 2.70 12.96 2.36
C ASN A 94 2.26 14.37 2.81
N HIS A 95 2.63 14.80 4.01
CA HIS A 95 2.34 16.14 4.49
C HIS A 95 2.98 17.23 3.61
N VAL A 96 4.26 17.07 3.25
CA VAL A 96 4.95 18.00 2.34
C VAL A 96 4.30 18.02 0.97
N LEU A 97 3.97 16.84 0.41
CA LEU A 97 3.27 16.74 -0.87
C LEU A 97 1.90 17.43 -0.82
N GLU A 98 1.16 17.27 0.27
CA GLU A 98 -0.14 17.89 0.44
C GLU A 98 -0.04 19.42 0.47
N GLN A 99 0.91 19.97 1.21
CA GLN A 99 1.17 21.41 1.22
C GLN A 99 1.48 21.92 -0.20
N GLN A 100 2.28 21.20 -0.98
CA GLN A 100 2.60 21.57 -2.36
C GLN A 100 1.38 21.48 -3.29
N ARG A 101 0.50 20.48 -3.12
CA ARG A 101 -0.77 20.39 -3.86
C ARG A 101 -1.67 21.59 -3.56
N GLN A 102 -1.84 21.94 -2.28
CA GLN A 102 -2.65 23.08 -1.84
C GLN A 102 -2.09 24.42 -2.36
N MET A 103 -0.77 24.61 -2.34
CA MET A 103 -0.15 25.81 -2.92
C MET A 103 -0.35 25.91 -4.42
N SER A 104 -0.28 24.78 -5.13
CA SER A 104 -0.48 24.73 -6.58
C SER A 104 -1.93 25.03 -6.95
N LEU A 105 -2.90 24.55 -6.17
CA LEU A 105 -4.33 24.85 -6.39
C LEU A 105 -4.63 26.36 -6.30
N LYS A 106 -3.90 27.10 -5.45
CA LYS A 106 -4.06 28.55 -5.28
C LYS A 106 -3.39 29.38 -6.38
N GLN A 107 -2.51 28.78 -7.19
CA GLN A 107 -1.70 29.47 -8.21
C GLN A 107 -1.99 28.86 -9.57
N THR A 108 -2.65 29.62 -10.46
CA THR A 108 -3.14 29.11 -11.76
C THR A 108 -2.05 28.47 -12.64
N ASP A 109 -0.80 28.90 -12.49
CA ASP A 109 0.31 28.48 -13.34
C ASP A 109 1.17 27.36 -12.73
N LYS A 110 0.78 26.81 -11.56
CA LYS A 110 1.54 25.75 -10.90
C LYS A 110 0.89 24.37 -11.07
N ILE A 111 1.72 23.43 -11.50
CA ILE A 111 1.38 22.01 -11.56
C ILE A 111 1.63 21.40 -10.18
N GLY A 112 0.79 20.44 -9.78
CA GLY A 112 1.00 19.66 -8.56
C GLY A 112 2.36 18.96 -8.52
N PRO A 113 2.79 18.50 -7.33
CA PRO A 113 4.12 17.94 -7.14
C PRO A 113 4.33 16.65 -7.93
N ARG A 114 5.56 16.44 -8.41
CA ARG A 114 6.01 15.22 -9.08
C ARG A 114 7.08 14.55 -8.21
N LEU A 115 6.86 13.30 -7.84
CA LEU A 115 7.76 12.52 -7.00
C LEU A 115 8.33 11.35 -7.80
N LEU A 116 9.66 11.26 -7.86
CA LEU A 116 10.37 10.09 -8.37
C LEU A 116 10.92 9.30 -7.18
N ILE A 117 10.55 8.02 -7.10
CA ILE A 117 11.00 7.11 -6.04
C ILE A 117 12.10 6.22 -6.60
N LEU A 118 13.30 6.33 -6.05
CA LEU A 118 14.48 5.56 -6.44
C LEU A 118 14.96 4.68 -5.28
N GLY A 119 15.66 3.60 -5.58
CA GLY A 119 16.20 2.67 -4.59
C GLY A 119 16.51 1.29 -5.18
N SER A 120 17.24 0.47 -4.42
CA SER A 120 17.65 -0.88 -4.81
C SER A 120 16.46 -1.83 -4.97
N HIS A 121 16.73 -3.01 -5.55
CA HIS A 121 15.73 -4.08 -5.65
C HIS A 121 15.20 -4.45 -4.24
N SER A 122 13.89 -4.71 -4.14
CA SER A 122 13.21 -5.09 -2.88
C SER A 122 13.30 -4.10 -1.70
N CYS A 123 13.66 -2.83 -1.89
CA CYS A 123 13.75 -1.85 -0.79
C CYS A 123 12.40 -1.21 -0.38
N GLY A 124 11.26 -1.70 -0.89
CA GLY A 124 9.93 -1.19 -0.51
C GLY A 124 9.41 0.00 -1.34
N LYS A 125 10.00 0.31 -2.51
CA LYS A 125 9.54 1.40 -3.40
C LYS A 125 8.04 1.33 -3.72
N ASN A 126 7.55 0.15 -4.06
CA ASN A 126 6.14 -0.07 -4.40
C ASN A 126 5.22 0.12 -3.18
N THR A 127 5.68 -0.29 -1.99
CA THR A 127 4.97 -0.05 -0.72
C THR A 127 4.82 1.44 -0.46
N LEU A 128 5.92 2.20 -0.48
CA LEU A 128 5.89 3.66 -0.31
C LEU A 128 4.97 4.33 -1.34
N CYS A 129 5.11 3.95 -2.62
CA CYS A 129 4.31 4.52 -3.69
C CYS A 129 2.80 4.30 -3.48
N LYS A 130 2.38 3.05 -3.19
CA LYS A 130 0.98 2.71 -2.92
C LYS A 130 0.45 3.44 -1.69
N THR A 131 1.24 3.54 -0.62
CA THR A 131 0.86 4.27 0.60
C THR A 131 0.63 5.75 0.32
N LEU A 132 1.56 6.42 -0.37
CA LEU A 132 1.40 7.84 -0.72
C LEU A 132 0.22 8.09 -1.67
N ILE A 133 -0.04 7.17 -2.61
CA ILE A 133 -1.23 7.24 -3.46
C ILE A 133 -2.49 7.17 -2.60
N ASN A 134 -2.64 6.15 -1.74
CA ASN A 134 -3.80 6.00 -0.88
C ASN A 134 -4.02 7.20 0.03
N TYR A 135 -2.97 7.70 0.67
CA TYR A 135 -3.06 8.91 1.49
C TYR A 135 -3.53 10.13 0.69
N SER A 136 -3.09 10.28 -0.56
CA SER A 136 -3.58 11.38 -1.41
C SER A 136 -5.05 11.24 -1.79
N LEU A 137 -5.53 9.99 -1.98
CA LEU A 137 -6.95 9.72 -2.27
C LEU A 137 -7.85 10.08 -1.09
N VAL A 138 -7.38 9.92 0.16
CA VAL A 138 -8.10 10.34 1.37
C VAL A 138 -8.39 11.84 1.36
N TYR A 139 -7.43 12.65 0.88
CA TYR A 139 -7.62 14.09 0.69
C TYR A 139 -8.41 14.45 -0.58
N GLY A 140 -8.90 13.46 -1.34
CA GLY A 140 -9.70 13.67 -2.55
C GLY A 140 -8.88 13.99 -3.81
N TRP A 141 -7.56 13.87 -3.74
CA TRP A 141 -6.70 14.04 -4.93
C TRP A 141 -6.79 12.83 -5.86
N LYS A 142 -6.38 13.04 -7.12
CA LYS A 142 -6.32 12.01 -8.16
C LYS A 142 -4.92 11.98 -8.76
N PRO A 143 -3.92 11.39 -8.08
CA PRO A 143 -2.55 11.41 -8.57
C PRO A 143 -2.42 10.57 -9.85
N ILE A 144 -1.45 10.93 -10.68
CA ILE A 144 -1.03 10.11 -11.81
C ILE A 144 0.08 9.19 -11.30
N TYR A 145 -0.18 7.88 -11.29
CA TYR A 145 0.82 6.87 -11.03
C TYR A 145 1.56 6.55 -12.33
N VAL A 146 2.88 6.50 -12.27
CA VAL A 146 3.75 6.14 -13.39
C VAL A 146 4.64 5.00 -12.96
N ASP A 147 4.50 3.87 -13.65
CA ASP A 147 5.34 2.69 -13.48
C ASP A 147 6.39 2.69 -14.57
N LEU A 148 7.64 2.89 -14.16
CA LEU A 148 8.81 2.93 -15.05
C LEU A 148 9.63 1.64 -14.98
N ASP A 149 9.20 0.66 -14.18
CA ASP A 149 9.88 -0.62 -14.02
C ASP A 149 9.26 -1.66 -14.98
N PRO A 150 9.91 -1.95 -16.12
CA PRO A 150 9.38 -2.91 -17.09
C PRO A 150 9.28 -4.33 -16.52
N ASP A 151 10.02 -4.65 -15.46
CA ASP A 151 10.07 -5.97 -14.84
C ASP A 151 9.28 -6.06 -13.55
N ASN A 152 8.42 -5.06 -13.29
CA ASN A 152 7.48 -5.09 -12.19
C ASN A 152 6.49 -6.25 -12.35
N GLN A 153 6.67 -7.29 -11.52
CA GLN A 153 5.82 -8.49 -11.51
C GLN A 153 4.35 -8.21 -11.15
N GLN A 154 4.06 -7.03 -10.59
CA GLN A 154 2.68 -6.60 -10.31
C GLN A 154 2.01 -5.92 -11.52
N SER A 155 2.72 -5.78 -12.65
CA SER A 155 2.16 -5.29 -13.89
C SER A 155 1.37 -6.39 -14.60
N GLU A 156 0.18 -6.04 -15.08
CA GLU A 156 -0.62 -6.91 -15.96
C GLU A 156 0.08 -7.16 -17.30
N TYR A 157 0.94 -6.22 -17.72
CA TYR A 157 1.65 -6.25 -19.01
C TYR A 157 3.14 -6.29 -18.72
N PRO A 158 3.78 -7.45 -18.84
CA PRO A 158 5.22 -7.57 -18.63
C PRO A 158 5.98 -6.73 -19.67
N HIS A 159 7.14 -6.21 -19.28
CA HIS A 159 8.02 -5.42 -20.14
C HIS A 159 7.36 -4.16 -20.71
N SER A 160 6.58 -3.47 -19.88
CA SER A 160 5.92 -2.23 -20.25
C SER A 160 6.10 -1.16 -19.19
N ILE A 161 6.13 0.08 -19.65
CA ILE A 161 5.98 1.25 -18.79
C ILE A 161 4.58 1.81 -18.96
N ARG A 162 4.00 2.34 -17.89
CA ARG A 162 2.61 2.80 -17.90
C ARG A 162 2.40 4.04 -17.04
N ALA A 163 1.38 4.80 -17.41
CA ALA A 163 0.88 5.91 -16.61
C ALA A 163 -0.65 5.84 -16.53
N GLU A 164 -1.20 6.07 -15.33
CA GLU A 164 -2.64 6.02 -15.09
C GLU A 164 -3.08 6.96 -13.96
N ILE A 165 -4.32 7.45 -14.04
CA ILE A 165 -4.93 8.25 -12.98
C ILE A 165 -5.49 7.30 -11.91
N GLN A 166 -5.03 7.48 -10.68
CA GLN A 166 -5.51 6.69 -9.54
C GLN A 166 -6.77 7.34 -8.96
N ASN A 167 -7.87 6.59 -8.96
CA ASN A 167 -9.11 6.95 -8.27
C ASN A 167 -9.42 6.00 -7.10
N CYS A 168 -8.86 4.79 -7.13
CA CYS A 168 -8.89 3.80 -6.06
C CYS A 168 -7.73 2.81 -6.27
N VAL A 169 -7.16 2.28 -5.19
CA VAL A 169 -6.05 1.29 -5.28
C VAL A 169 -6.56 -0.15 -5.44
N LYS A 170 -7.88 -0.37 -5.59
CA LYS A 170 -8.38 -1.71 -5.95
C LYS A 170 -7.85 -2.09 -7.34
N GLU A 171 -7.37 -3.33 -7.48
CA GLU A 171 -7.03 -4.00 -8.75
C GLU A 171 -8.31 -4.15 -9.62
N GLN A 172 -8.86 -3.03 -10.07
CA GLN A 172 -9.89 -2.97 -11.11
C GLN A 172 -9.21 -2.47 -12.38
N MET A 173 -9.70 -2.89 -13.55
CA MET A 173 -9.25 -2.30 -14.82
C MET A 173 -9.47 -0.79 -14.78
N LEU A 174 -8.39 -0.04 -14.61
CA LEU A 174 -8.41 1.40 -14.59
C LEU A 174 -8.62 1.90 -16.03
N LYS A 175 -9.66 2.72 -16.21
CA LYS A 175 -9.94 3.37 -17.49
C LYS A 175 -8.89 4.45 -17.74
N ASN A 176 -8.50 4.65 -19.01
CA ASN A 176 -7.59 5.72 -19.48
C ASN A 176 -6.10 5.55 -19.09
N ARG A 177 -5.59 4.32 -19.07
CA ARG A 177 -4.15 4.05 -18.94
C ARG A 177 -3.42 4.30 -20.26
N VAL A 178 -2.24 4.89 -20.18
CA VAL A 178 -1.28 4.97 -21.29
C VAL A 178 -0.19 3.94 -21.03
N THR A 179 0.00 3.00 -21.95
CA THR A 179 1.00 1.92 -21.83
C THR A 179 1.91 1.94 -23.04
N TYR A 180 3.22 1.87 -22.81
CA TYR A 180 4.23 1.68 -23.84
C TYR A 180 4.93 0.35 -23.62
N TYR A 181 4.90 -0.50 -24.64
CA TYR A 181 5.59 -1.78 -24.62
C TYR A 181 7.06 -1.57 -24.93
N PHE A 182 7.93 -2.02 -24.02
CA PHE A 182 9.37 -1.89 -24.15
C PHE A 182 9.97 -3.06 -24.97
N GLY A 183 9.42 -4.26 -24.78
CA GLY A 183 9.71 -5.42 -25.63
C GLY A 183 10.94 -6.25 -25.27
N TYR A 184 11.58 -5.97 -24.13
CA TYR A 184 12.66 -6.78 -23.58
C TYR A 184 12.76 -6.65 -22.06
N GLN A 185 13.36 -7.65 -21.44
CA GLN A 185 13.63 -7.71 -20.00
C GLN A 185 14.86 -6.84 -19.67
N CYS A 186 14.73 -5.97 -18.68
CA CYS A 186 15.81 -5.11 -18.20
C CYS A 186 16.45 -5.78 -16.97
N THR A 187 17.33 -6.75 -17.23
CA THR A 187 18.15 -7.50 -16.26
C THR A 187 18.39 -6.82 -14.91
#